data_AF-A0AA43BYW1-F1
#
_entry.id   AF-A0AA43BYW1-F1
#
_cell.length_a   1.000
_cell.length_b   1.000
_cell.length_c   1.000
_cell.angle_alpha   90.00
_cell.angle_beta   90.00
_cell.angle_gamma   90.00
#
_symmetry.space_group_name_H-M   'P 1'
#
loop_
_entity.id
_entity.type
_entity.pdbx_description
1 polymer ?
#
loop_
_entity_poly.entity_id
_entity_poly.type
_entity_poly.pdbx_seq_one_letter_code
_entity_poly.pdbx_strand_id
1 'polypeptide(L)'
;HTVFRVGESHGLITPRVKELVEMLSSVDSSKATDNLWGERWSKLCMNGMHNGVAAATGLSGRDRDGNTAIRRFSIKLGGEAVRVGQALGFRLVNLGKLAPERLALAAEGHADALAEVEEIMIAHIASNPRAGIQRPSMAQDMLKGRRTEIELMNGFIAEKGRLAGVPTPSHEKLTEIVTRVEHGELPPSATNLGGSGR
;
A
#
# COMPACT_ATOMS: atom_id res chain seq x y z
N HIS A 1 14.23 10.90 8.80
CA HIS A 1 13.49 10.53 7.56
C HIS A 1 14.08 11.37 6.44
N THR A 2 14.44 10.77 5.30
CA THR A 2 14.89 11.55 4.12
C THR A 2 13.71 11.76 3.19
N VAL A 3 13.46 13.01 2.80
CA VAL A 3 12.29 13.40 1.99
C VAL A 3 12.50 13.02 0.53
N PHE A 4 13.56 13.51 -0.09
CA PHE A 4 13.85 13.24 -1.50
C PHE A 4 14.79 12.05 -1.67
N ARG A 5 14.45 11.14 -2.57
CA ARG A 5 15.33 10.04 -2.98
C ARG A 5 15.43 10.06 -4.50
N VAL A 6 16.63 10.28 -5.01
CA VAL A 6 16.89 10.43 -6.45
C VAL A 6 17.68 9.22 -6.94
N GLY A 7 17.23 8.58 -8.00
CA GLY A 7 17.92 7.44 -8.58
C GLY A 7 17.65 7.33 -10.06
N GLU A 8 18.51 6.59 -10.76
CA GLU A 8 18.28 6.24 -12.16
C GLU A 8 17.44 4.97 -12.28
N SER A 9 16.70 4.83 -13.37
CA SER A 9 15.89 3.63 -13.67
C SER A 9 16.74 2.36 -13.81
N HIS A 10 18.01 2.50 -14.19
CA HIS A 10 18.97 1.41 -14.32
C HIS A 10 19.79 1.15 -13.04
N GLY A 11 19.55 1.90 -11.96
CA GLY A 11 20.15 1.63 -10.64
C GLY A 11 21.59 2.11 -10.44
N LEU A 12 22.22 2.79 -11.40
CA LEU A 12 23.56 3.37 -11.18
C LEU A 12 23.44 4.78 -10.57
N ILE A 13 24.37 5.12 -9.69
CA ILE A 13 24.52 6.48 -9.16
C ILE A 13 25.37 7.29 -10.14
N THR A 14 24.72 8.08 -11.00
CA THR A 14 25.38 8.90 -12.03
C THR A 14 25.81 10.27 -11.49
N PRO A 15 26.71 11.00 -12.18
CA PRO A 15 26.98 12.41 -11.87
C PRO A 15 25.71 13.27 -11.83
N ARG A 16 24.78 13.03 -12.76
CA ARG A 16 23.47 13.69 -12.81
C ARG A 16 22.65 13.46 -11.54
N VAL A 17 22.59 12.23 -11.02
CA VAL A 17 21.90 11.95 -9.75
C VAL A 17 22.53 12.73 -8.60
N LYS A 18 23.86 12.80 -8.54
CA LYS A 18 24.57 13.55 -7.48
C LYS A 18 24.25 15.05 -7.55
N GLU A 19 24.25 15.62 -8.75
CA GLU A 19 23.87 17.01 -8.99
C GLU A 19 22.42 17.30 -8.55
N LEU A 20 21.47 16.44 -8.92
CA LEU A 20 20.07 16.58 -8.50
C LEU A 20 19.88 16.47 -6.98
N VAL A 21 20.66 15.60 -6.32
CA VAL A 21 20.66 15.49 -4.85
C VAL A 21 21.17 16.78 -4.21
N GLU A 22 22.25 17.36 -4.73
CA GLU A 22 22.79 18.63 -4.24
C GLU A 22 21.75 19.76 -4.39
N MET A 23 21.13 19.89 -5.56
CA MET A 23 20.07 20.89 -5.79
C MET A 23 18.89 20.73 -4.83
N LEU A 24 18.42 19.49 -4.60
CA LEU A 24 17.29 19.23 -3.70
C LEU A 24 17.63 19.40 -2.23
N SER A 25 18.93 19.28 -1.86
CA SER A 25 19.40 19.45 -0.48
C SER A 25 19.16 20.86 0.06
N SER A 26 19.01 21.87 -0.81
CA SER A 26 18.66 23.23 -0.42
C SER A 26 17.18 23.38 -0.01
N VAL A 27 16.31 22.43 -0.37
CA VAL A 27 14.88 22.44 -0.03
C VAL A 27 14.59 21.58 1.19
N ASP A 28 15.06 20.32 1.19
CA ASP A 28 14.95 19.38 2.31
C ASP A 28 16.02 18.28 2.15
N SER A 29 16.11 17.40 3.14
CA SER A 29 16.89 16.16 3.11
C SER A 29 16.69 15.37 1.81
N SER A 30 17.79 15.13 1.11
CA SER A 30 17.82 14.35 -0.12
C SER A 30 18.94 13.30 -0.07
N LYS A 31 18.79 12.22 -0.84
CA LYS A 31 19.85 11.24 -1.02
C LYS A 31 19.78 10.58 -2.40
N ALA A 32 20.92 10.11 -2.88
CA ALA A 32 20.97 9.24 -4.04
C ALA A 32 20.53 7.82 -3.66
N THR A 33 19.92 7.08 -4.58
CA THR A 33 19.53 5.68 -4.40
C THR A 33 19.82 4.87 -5.66
N ASP A 34 20.41 3.69 -5.48
CA ASP A 34 20.57 2.64 -6.48
C ASP A 34 19.36 1.69 -6.49
N ASN A 35 18.36 1.95 -5.65
CA ASN A 35 17.22 1.08 -5.40
C ASN A 35 15.87 1.77 -5.66
N LEU A 36 15.82 2.63 -6.69
CA LEU A 36 14.62 3.42 -7.00
C LEU A 36 13.36 2.56 -7.13
N TRP A 37 13.46 1.42 -7.84
CA TRP A 37 12.33 0.52 -8.04
C TRP A 37 11.86 -0.15 -6.75
N GLY A 38 12.79 -0.61 -5.90
CA GLY A 38 12.45 -1.20 -4.61
C GLY A 38 11.73 -0.20 -3.70
N GLU A 39 12.18 1.06 -3.67
CA GLU A 39 11.54 2.11 -2.87
C GLU A 39 10.16 2.50 -3.41
N ARG A 40 10.01 2.66 -4.74
CA ARG A 40 8.71 2.97 -5.37
C ARG A 40 7.72 1.84 -5.19
N TRP A 41 8.15 0.58 -5.38
CA TRP A 41 7.28 -0.58 -5.19
C TRP A 41 6.87 -0.73 -3.73
N SER A 42 7.78 -0.56 -2.77
CA SER A 42 7.44 -0.62 -1.34
C SER A 42 6.40 0.44 -0.95
N LYS A 43 6.50 1.64 -1.53
CA LYS A 43 5.48 2.68 -1.34
C LYS A 43 4.15 2.31 -2.00
N LEU A 44 4.18 1.71 -3.18
CA LEU A 44 2.99 1.19 -3.86
C LEU A 44 2.32 0.09 -3.03
N CYS A 45 3.06 -0.87 -2.45
CA CYS A 45 2.51 -1.88 -1.54
C CYS A 45 1.77 -1.23 -0.37
N MET A 46 2.39 -0.23 0.29
CA MET A 46 1.79 0.48 1.41
C MET A 46 0.50 1.21 1.02
N ASN A 47 0.46 1.83 -0.17
CA ASN A 47 -0.75 2.49 -0.62
C ASN A 47 -1.81 1.48 -1.09
N GLY A 48 -1.40 0.40 -1.75
CA GLY A 48 -2.26 -0.65 -2.30
C GLY A 48 -2.99 -1.47 -1.23
N MET A 49 -2.40 -1.60 -0.03
CA MET A 49 -3.08 -2.25 1.11
C MET A 49 -4.06 -1.33 1.87
N HIS A 50 -4.13 -0.03 1.54
CA HIS A 50 -4.85 0.95 2.38
C HIS A 50 -5.84 1.83 1.61
N ASN A 51 -5.45 2.38 0.45
CA ASN A 51 -6.23 3.39 -0.26
C ASN A 51 -7.53 2.79 -0.81
N GLY A 52 -7.43 1.68 -1.55
CA GLY A 52 -8.59 0.97 -2.09
C GLY A 52 -9.51 0.44 -0.99
N VAL A 53 -8.96 0.00 0.14
CA VAL A 53 -9.74 -0.47 1.29
C VAL A 53 -10.58 0.66 1.88
N ALA A 54 -10.00 1.85 2.07
CA ALA A 54 -10.75 3.01 2.55
C ALA A 54 -11.83 3.46 1.55
N ALA A 55 -11.53 3.42 0.26
CA ALA A 55 -12.48 3.68 -0.83
C ALA A 55 -13.66 2.70 -0.81
N ALA A 56 -13.39 1.39 -0.74
CA ALA A 56 -14.40 0.35 -0.74
C ALA A 56 -15.29 0.33 0.51
N THR A 57 -14.80 0.84 1.64
CA THR A 57 -15.44 0.67 2.96
C THR A 57 -15.92 1.96 3.61
N GLY A 58 -15.40 3.13 3.21
CA GLY A 58 -15.64 4.42 3.86
C GLY A 58 -14.94 4.59 5.23
N LEU A 59 -14.21 3.59 5.70
CA LEU A 59 -13.61 3.58 7.03
C LEU A 59 -12.45 4.57 7.18
N SER A 60 -12.26 5.07 8.40
CA SER A 60 -11.03 5.77 8.78
C SER A 60 -9.86 4.79 8.89
N GLY A 61 -8.62 5.30 8.93
CA GLY A 61 -7.46 4.45 9.22
C GLY A 61 -7.63 3.69 10.54
N ARG A 62 -8.13 4.36 11.58
CA ARG A 62 -8.43 3.74 12.89
C ARG A 62 -9.47 2.63 12.78
N ASP A 63 -10.59 2.88 12.12
CA ASP A 63 -11.69 1.90 12.06
C ASP A 63 -11.33 0.71 11.16
N ARG A 64 -10.57 0.97 10.08
CA ARG A 64 -10.02 -0.06 9.20
C ARG A 64 -9.10 -1.00 9.95
N ASP A 65 -8.11 -0.46 10.66
CA ASP A 65 -7.12 -1.27 11.37
C ASP A 65 -7.66 -1.84 12.68
N GLY A 66 -8.72 -1.26 13.25
CA GLY A 66 -9.45 -1.83 14.39
C GLY A 66 -10.35 -3.02 14.02
N ASN A 67 -10.86 -3.06 12.80
CA ASN A 67 -11.70 -4.17 12.32
C ASN A 67 -10.84 -5.36 11.86
N THR A 68 -10.90 -6.48 12.58
CA THR A 68 -10.07 -7.67 12.31
C THR A 68 -10.17 -8.19 10.88
N ALA A 69 -11.37 -8.26 10.30
CA ALA A 69 -11.52 -8.78 8.95
C ALA A 69 -10.90 -7.84 7.90
N ILE A 70 -11.10 -6.54 8.06
CA ILE A 70 -10.55 -5.52 7.16
C ILE A 70 -9.03 -5.39 7.31
N ARG A 71 -8.52 -5.43 8.54
CA ARG A 71 -7.08 -5.48 8.82
C ARG A 71 -6.44 -6.70 8.14
N ARG A 72 -7.04 -7.89 8.26
CA ARG A 72 -6.54 -9.11 7.62
C ARG A 72 -6.64 -9.07 6.09
N PHE A 73 -7.68 -8.46 5.54
CA PHE A 73 -7.74 -8.21 4.09
C PHE A 73 -6.61 -7.28 3.63
N SER A 74 -6.31 -6.23 4.42
CA SER A 74 -5.19 -5.33 4.15
C SER A 74 -3.84 -6.06 4.22
N ILE A 75 -3.66 -6.97 5.18
CA ILE A 75 -2.47 -7.84 5.28
C ILE A 75 -2.31 -8.70 4.02
N LYS A 76 -3.40 -9.31 3.53
CA LYS A 76 -3.38 -10.09 2.27
C LYS A 76 -2.91 -9.26 1.07
N LEU A 77 -3.46 -8.06 0.89
CA LEU A 77 -3.00 -7.12 -0.16
C LEU A 77 -1.50 -6.80 0.00
N GLY A 78 -1.06 -6.52 1.23
CA GLY A 78 0.34 -6.24 1.52
C GLY A 78 1.25 -7.41 1.13
N GLY A 79 0.90 -8.63 1.51
CA GLY A 79 1.68 -9.82 1.23
C GLY A 79 1.71 -10.21 -0.25
N GLU A 80 0.56 -10.16 -0.93
CA GLU A 80 0.48 -10.37 -2.39
C GLU A 80 1.39 -9.37 -3.12
N ALA A 81 1.31 -8.08 -2.81
CA ALA A 81 2.15 -7.06 -3.43
C ALA A 81 3.65 -7.25 -3.12
N VAL A 82 4.01 -7.71 -1.92
CA VAL A 82 5.39 -8.07 -1.57
C VAL A 82 5.88 -9.23 -2.43
N ARG A 83 5.11 -10.32 -2.55
CA ARG A 83 5.49 -11.49 -3.36
C ARG A 83 5.66 -11.13 -4.83
N VAL A 84 4.78 -10.29 -5.38
CA VAL A 84 4.95 -9.75 -6.75
C VAL A 84 6.26 -8.95 -6.86
N GLY A 85 6.54 -8.06 -5.92
CA GLY A 85 7.77 -7.26 -5.95
C GLY A 85 9.04 -8.11 -5.87
N GLN A 86 9.03 -9.15 -5.05
CA GLN A 86 10.12 -10.12 -4.96
C GLN A 86 10.30 -10.90 -6.27
N ALA A 87 9.22 -11.38 -6.88
CA ALA A 87 9.27 -12.09 -8.16
C ALA A 87 9.78 -11.22 -9.32
N LEU A 88 9.53 -9.90 -9.27
CA LEU A 88 10.09 -8.91 -10.20
C LEU A 88 11.54 -8.53 -9.92
N GLY A 89 12.17 -9.08 -8.87
CA GLY A 89 13.56 -8.82 -8.51
C GLY A 89 13.79 -7.49 -7.78
N PHE A 90 12.75 -6.87 -7.21
CA PHE A 90 12.90 -5.61 -6.49
C PHE A 90 13.45 -5.83 -5.07
N ARG A 91 14.44 -5.02 -4.68
CA ARG A 91 14.93 -4.98 -3.29
C ARG A 91 13.99 -4.13 -2.44
N LEU A 92 12.97 -4.76 -1.88
CA LEU A 92 11.96 -4.06 -1.07
C LEU A 92 12.57 -3.48 0.21
N VAL A 93 12.04 -2.32 0.62
CA VAL A 93 12.38 -1.65 1.87
C VAL A 93 11.19 -1.74 2.81
N ASN A 94 11.41 -1.49 4.12
CA ASN A 94 10.34 -1.58 5.10
C ASN A 94 9.17 -0.65 4.78
N LEU A 95 7.95 -1.20 4.90
CA LEU A 95 6.69 -0.47 4.74
C LEU A 95 6.36 0.18 6.08
N GLY A 96 7.08 1.27 6.39
CA GLY A 96 7.04 1.87 7.72
C GLY A 96 7.75 0.96 8.72
N LYS A 97 7.02 0.42 9.69
CA LYS A 97 7.55 -0.56 10.66
C LYS A 97 7.43 -2.01 10.19
N LEU A 98 6.70 -2.27 9.11
CA LEU A 98 6.47 -3.61 8.60
C LEU A 98 7.64 -4.05 7.72
N ALA A 99 8.30 -5.14 8.11
CA ALA A 99 9.27 -5.83 7.26
C ALA A 99 8.53 -6.55 6.11
N PRO A 100 8.98 -6.44 4.85
CA PRO A 100 8.28 -7.03 3.72
C PRO A 100 8.02 -8.53 3.88
N GLU A 101 9.04 -9.30 4.28
CA GLU A 101 8.92 -10.75 4.41
C GLU A 101 7.92 -11.15 5.51
N ARG A 102 7.91 -10.44 6.64
CA ARG A 102 6.93 -10.69 7.72
C ARG A 102 5.50 -10.41 7.25
N LEU A 103 5.30 -9.38 6.44
CA LEU A 103 4.00 -9.07 5.85
C LEU A 103 3.54 -10.16 4.86
N ALA A 104 4.46 -10.71 4.05
CA ALA A 104 4.15 -11.81 3.15
C ALA A 104 3.79 -13.11 3.90
N LEU A 105 4.60 -13.51 4.89
CA LEU A 105 4.32 -14.67 5.72
C LEU A 105 2.98 -14.53 6.49
N ALA A 106 2.67 -13.33 6.98
CA ALA A 106 1.38 -13.06 7.62
C ALA A 106 0.19 -13.27 6.66
N ALA A 107 0.31 -12.84 5.41
CA ALA A 107 -0.71 -13.06 4.37
C ALA A 107 -0.88 -14.54 4.01
N GLU A 108 0.21 -15.32 4.10
CA GLU A 108 0.27 -16.77 3.86
C GLU A 108 -0.23 -17.60 5.04
N GLY A 109 -0.57 -16.96 6.17
CA GLY A 109 -1.18 -17.61 7.33
C GLY A 109 -0.19 -18.08 8.40
N HIS A 110 1.07 -17.64 8.35
CA HIS A 110 2.03 -17.91 9.42
C HIS A 110 1.62 -17.16 10.69
N ALA A 111 1.30 -17.91 11.75
CA ALA A 111 0.68 -17.36 12.95
C ALA A 111 1.56 -16.35 13.71
N ASP A 112 2.88 -16.60 13.76
CA ASP A 112 3.86 -15.71 14.40
C ASP A 112 3.98 -14.39 13.64
N ALA A 113 4.06 -14.46 12.31
CA ALA A 113 4.14 -13.28 11.44
C ALA A 113 2.84 -12.48 11.48
N LEU A 114 1.69 -13.16 11.47
CA LEU A 114 0.39 -12.53 11.58
C LEU A 114 0.23 -11.77 12.90
N ALA A 115 0.59 -12.39 14.03
CA ALA A 115 0.52 -11.74 15.34
C ALA A 115 1.40 -10.47 15.38
N GLU A 116 2.64 -10.56 14.91
CA GLU A 116 3.57 -9.42 14.86
C GLU A 116 3.03 -8.28 13.98
N VAL A 117 2.54 -8.59 12.78
CA VAL A 117 2.01 -7.59 11.85
C VAL A 117 0.74 -6.94 12.40
N GLU A 118 -0.19 -7.72 12.98
CA GLU A 118 -1.39 -7.19 13.61
C GLU A 118 -1.05 -6.26 14.79
N GLU A 119 -0.09 -6.64 15.62
CA GLU A 119 0.40 -5.81 16.74
C GLU A 119 0.95 -4.48 16.23
N ILE A 120 1.82 -4.49 15.20
CA ILE A 120 2.38 -3.27 14.61
C ILE A 120 1.29 -2.36 14.05
N MET A 121 0.30 -2.92 13.34
CA MET A 121 -0.80 -2.14 12.77
C MET A 121 -1.68 -1.53 13.86
N ILE A 122 -2.01 -2.29 14.92
CA ILE A 122 -2.81 -1.79 16.05
C ILE A 122 -2.04 -0.70 16.81
N ALA A 123 -0.76 -0.91 17.09
CA ALA A 123 0.07 0.09 17.75
C ALA A 123 0.19 1.38 16.93
N HIS A 124 0.18 1.29 15.59
CA HIS A 124 0.16 2.46 14.72
C HIS A 124 -1.08 3.34 14.96
N ILE A 125 -2.27 2.73 15.14
CA ILE A 125 -3.52 3.44 15.46
C ILE A 125 -3.34 4.31 16.70
N ALA A 126 -2.78 3.75 17.79
CA ALA A 126 -2.60 4.44 19.06
C ALA A 126 -1.59 5.60 18.96
N SER A 127 -0.54 5.43 18.15
CA SER A 127 0.53 6.42 17.98
C SER A 127 0.21 7.55 16.99
N ASN A 128 -0.82 7.40 16.15
CA ASN A 128 -1.16 8.36 15.11
C ASN A 128 -2.41 9.19 15.51
N PRO A 129 -2.23 10.42 16.02
CA PRO A 129 -3.35 11.26 16.47
C PRO A 129 -4.32 11.62 15.34
N ARG A 130 -3.90 11.48 14.08
CA ARG A 130 -4.73 11.75 12.90
C ARG A 130 -5.44 10.52 12.35
N ALA A 131 -5.19 9.31 12.87
CA ALA A 131 -5.73 8.06 12.31
C ALA A 131 -7.27 8.02 12.23
N GLY A 132 -7.98 8.71 13.13
CA GLY A 132 -9.45 8.79 13.12
C GLY A 132 -10.02 9.73 12.04
N ILE A 133 -9.24 10.70 11.58
CA ILE A 133 -9.66 11.72 10.61
C ILE A 133 -9.07 11.44 9.23
N GLN A 134 -7.87 10.87 9.18
CA GLN A 134 -7.13 10.62 7.95
C GLN A 134 -7.93 9.68 7.04
N ARG A 135 -8.32 10.23 5.89
CA ARG A 135 -8.83 9.48 4.73
C ARG A 135 -7.75 9.52 3.64
N PRO A 136 -7.34 8.36 3.09
CA PRO A 136 -6.41 8.34 1.97
C PRO A 136 -6.97 9.09 0.76
N SER A 137 -6.10 9.53 -0.16
CA SER A 137 -6.46 10.34 -1.34
C SER A 137 -7.64 9.76 -2.12
N MET A 138 -7.63 8.45 -2.37
CA MET A 138 -8.68 7.75 -3.10
C MET A 138 -10.07 7.89 -2.46
N ALA A 139 -10.17 7.79 -1.14
CA ALA A 139 -11.44 8.01 -0.44
C ALA A 139 -11.89 9.48 -0.54
N GLN A 140 -10.96 10.43 -0.59
CA GLN A 140 -11.28 11.84 -0.81
C GLN A 140 -11.74 12.10 -2.25
N ASP A 141 -11.19 11.39 -3.24
CA ASP A 141 -11.61 11.48 -4.63
C ASP A 141 -13.04 10.97 -4.81
N MET A 142 -13.38 9.84 -4.20
CA MET A 142 -14.75 9.31 -4.22
C MET A 142 -15.75 10.24 -3.52
N LEU A 143 -15.39 10.82 -2.37
CA LEU A 143 -16.22 11.83 -1.70
C LEU A 143 -16.48 13.07 -2.58
N LYS A 144 -15.61 13.33 -3.57
CA LYS A 144 -15.74 14.43 -4.53
C LYS A 144 -16.32 13.97 -5.88
N GLY A 145 -16.75 12.71 -6.02
CA GLY A 145 -17.29 12.15 -7.26
C GLY A 145 -16.26 12.04 -8.40
N ARG A 146 -14.96 11.95 -8.08
CA ARG A 146 -13.89 11.81 -9.06
C ARG A 146 -13.52 10.35 -9.28
N ARG A 147 -13.04 10.03 -10.50
CA ARG A 147 -12.41 8.74 -10.79
C ARG A 147 -11.19 8.52 -9.90
N THR A 148 -11.02 7.30 -9.44
CA THR A 148 -9.93 6.85 -8.58
C THR A 148 -8.76 6.32 -9.40
N GLU A 149 -7.58 6.23 -8.78
CA GLU A 149 -6.39 5.61 -9.37
C GLU A 149 -6.35 4.08 -9.14
N ILE A 150 -7.49 3.42 -8.88
CA ILE A 150 -7.51 2.01 -8.44
C ILE A 150 -6.88 1.07 -9.47
N GLU A 151 -7.15 1.29 -10.76
CA GLU A 151 -6.57 0.53 -11.87
C GLU A 151 -5.05 0.75 -11.97
N LEU A 152 -4.58 1.96 -11.69
CA LEU A 152 -3.16 2.33 -11.72
C LEU A 152 -2.39 1.92 -10.46
N MET A 153 -3.10 1.43 -9.44
CA MET A 153 -2.53 0.97 -8.18
C MET A 153 -2.75 -0.53 -7.99
N ASN A 154 -3.92 -0.94 -7.50
CA ASN A 154 -4.23 -2.34 -7.22
C ASN A 154 -4.38 -3.12 -8.53
N GLY A 155 -4.98 -2.54 -9.56
CA GLY A 155 -5.02 -3.14 -10.90
C GLY A 155 -3.63 -3.35 -11.48
N PHE A 156 -2.73 -2.38 -11.33
CA PHE A 156 -1.34 -2.49 -11.76
C PHE A 156 -0.57 -3.57 -11.01
N ILE A 157 -0.75 -3.70 -9.68
CA ILE A 157 -0.15 -4.81 -8.91
C ILE A 157 -0.67 -6.15 -9.44
N ALA A 158 -1.97 -6.26 -9.70
CA ALA A 158 -2.56 -7.49 -10.22
C ALA A 158 -2.04 -7.85 -11.62
N GLU A 159 -1.93 -6.87 -12.51
CA GLU A 159 -1.34 -7.04 -13.83
C GLU A 159 0.10 -7.56 -13.73
N LYS A 160 0.92 -6.94 -12.86
CA LYS A 160 2.29 -7.37 -12.62
C LYS A 160 2.39 -8.75 -11.98
N GLY A 161 1.46 -9.10 -11.09
CA GLY A 161 1.34 -10.45 -10.54
C GLY A 161 1.13 -11.48 -11.64
N ARG A 162 0.18 -11.26 -12.55
CA ARG A 162 -0.04 -12.15 -13.70
C ARG A 162 1.21 -12.31 -14.57
N LEU A 163 1.91 -11.21 -14.88
CA LEU A 163 3.14 -11.25 -15.68
C LEU A 163 4.28 -12.00 -14.98
N ALA A 164 4.34 -11.93 -13.65
CA ALA A 164 5.35 -12.61 -12.84
C ALA A 164 4.94 -14.04 -12.40
N GLY A 165 3.73 -14.51 -12.76
CA GLY A 165 3.21 -15.81 -12.32
C GLY A 165 2.84 -15.88 -10.83
N VAL A 166 2.57 -14.74 -10.19
CA VAL A 166 2.20 -14.64 -8.77
C VAL A 166 0.70 -14.30 -8.65
N PRO A 167 -0.12 -15.15 -8.01
CA PRO A 167 -1.54 -14.85 -7.80
C PRO A 167 -1.78 -13.63 -6.92
N THR A 168 -2.71 -12.77 -7.32
CA THR A 168 -3.10 -11.56 -6.58
C THR A 168 -4.62 -11.40 -6.44
N PRO A 169 -5.33 -12.42 -5.92
CA PRO A 169 -6.79 -12.43 -5.89
C PRO A 169 -7.39 -11.29 -5.04
N SER A 170 -6.69 -10.85 -3.98
CA SER A 170 -7.17 -9.75 -3.14
C SER A 170 -7.10 -8.42 -3.90
N HIS A 171 -6.06 -8.20 -4.71
CA HIS A 171 -5.95 -7.00 -5.56
C HIS A 171 -7.01 -6.97 -6.68
N GLU A 172 -7.27 -8.11 -7.33
CA GLU A 172 -8.32 -8.22 -8.35
C GLU A 172 -9.70 -7.91 -7.76
N LYS A 173 -10.02 -8.57 -6.64
CA LYS A 173 -11.28 -8.35 -5.91
C LYS A 173 -11.44 -6.90 -5.45
N LEU A 174 -10.38 -6.28 -4.89
CA LEU A 174 -10.46 -4.90 -4.43
C LEU A 174 -10.68 -3.94 -5.59
N THR A 175 -10.02 -4.18 -6.73
CA THR A 175 -10.17 -3.35 -7.93
C THR A 175 -11.61 -3.38 -8.42
N GLU A 176 -12.21 -4.57 -8.55
CA GLU A 176 -13.61 -4.72 -8.94
C GLU A 176 -14.56 -3.97 -7.98
N ILE A 177 -14.39 -4.17 -6.67
CA ILE A 177 -15.27 -3.55 -5.66
C ILE A 177 -15.17 -2.02 -5.73
N VAL A 178 -13.97 -1.45 -5.76
CA VAL A 178 -13.80 0.00 -5.79
C VAL A 178 -14.39 0.59 -7.07
N THR A 179 -14.22 -0.07 -8.24
CA THR A 179 -14.85 0.36 -9.49
C THR A 179 -16.38 0.40 -9.37
N ARG A 180 -17.00 -0.62 -8.77
CA ARG A 180 -18.46 -0.65 -8.55
C ARG A 180 -18.92 0.44 -7.59
N VAL A 181 -18.14 0.74 -6.55
CA VAL A 181 -18.45 1.84 -5.62
C VAL A 181 -18.26 3.21 -6.30
N GLU A 182 -17.23 3.37 -7.13
CA GLU A 182 -16.99 4.57 -7.95
C GLU A 182 -18.17 4.85 -8.90
N HIS A 183 -18.74 3.82 -9.51
CA HIS A 183 -19.91 3.92 -10.39
C HIS A 183 -21.25 4.06 -9.65
N GLY A 184 -21.25 3.99 -8.31
CA GLY A 184 -22.48 4.06 -7.51
C GLY A 184 -23.34 2.78 -7.55
N GLU A 185 -22.80 1.68 -8.06
CA GLU A 185 -23.48 0.37 -8.11
C GLU A 185 -23.51 -0.33 -6.74
N LEU A 186 -22.63 0.09 -5.82
CA LEU A 186 -22.48 -0.46 -4.49
C LEU A 186 -22.13 0.68 -3.51
N PRO A 187 -22.77 0.79 -2.33
CA PRO A 187 -22.33 1.75 -1.33
C PRO A 187 -20.98 1.35 -0.71
N PRO A 188 -20.14 2.32 -0.27
CA PRO A 188 -18.97 2.01 0.54
C PRO A 188 -19.40 1.33 1.85
N SER A 189 -18.89 0.13 2.12
CA SER A 189 -19.22 -0.64 3.33
C SER A 189 -18.11 -1.62 3.70
N ALA A 190 -17.89 -1.83 5.00
CA ALA A 190 -16.99 -2.86 5.51
C ALA A 190 -17.39 -4.27 5.04
N THR A 191 -18.69 -4.51 4.84
CA THR A 191 -19.21 -5.81 4.38
C THR A 191 -18.70 -6.19 2.99
N ASN A 192 -18.36 -5.21 2.15
CA ASN A 192 -17.79 -5.45 0.82
C ASN A 192 -16.48 -6.27 0.89
N LEU A 193 -15.74 -6.16 2.00
CA LEU A 193 -14.48 -6.86 2.24
C LEU A 193 -14.57 -7.86 3.41
N GLY A 194 -15.78 -8.28 3.80
CA GLY A 194 -16.00 -9.27 4.84
C GLY A 194 -15.90 -8.74 6.28
N GLY A 195 -15.87 -7.42 6.48
CA GLY A 195 -16.00 -6.80 7.79
C GLY A 195 -17.44 -6.71 8.26
N SER A 196 -17.65 -6.64 9.58
CA SER A 196 -18.94 -6.25 10.15
C SER A 196 -19.25 -4.77 9.85
N GLY A 197 -20.53 -4.45 9.63
CA GLY A 197 -20.99 -3.06 9.62
C GLY A 197 -20.67 -2.35 10.94
N ARG A 198 -20.63 -1.01 10.91
CA ARG A 198 -20.60 -0.24 12.16
C ARG A 198 -21.89 -0.43 12.94
#